data_AF-A0A0F3LGR3-F1
#
_entry.id   AF-A0A0F3LGR3-F1
#
_cell.length_a   1.000
_cell.length_b   1.000
_cell.length_c   1.000
_cell.angle_alpha   90.00
_cell.angle_beta   90.00
_cell.angle_gamma   90.00
#
_symmetry.space_group_name_H-M   'P 1'
#
loop_
_entity.id
_entity.type
_entity.pdbx_description
1 polymer ?
#
loop_
_entity_poly.entity_id
_entity_poly.type
_entity_poly.pdbx_seq_one_letter_code
_entity_poly.pdbx_strand_id
1 'polypeptide(L)'
;MAAKTTLTDAQRKPPKGVATQAKRGLDLRDKHDRGGTEVGVRRAHQLADQNPVSDEDIKDIYSYFARHTVDKDGKGWGSRTDPSAGYIAWLLWGGDPAERWIKRLHDRLEKANG
;
A
#
# COMPACT_ATOMS: atom_id res chain seq x y z
N MET A 1 2.57 -21.00 -27.03
CA MET A 1 2.43 -19.60 -26.54
C MET A 1 2.06 -19.69 -25.07
N ALA A 2 2.89 -19.15 -24.17
CA ALA A 2 2.61 -19.16 -22.74
C ALA A 2 1.36 -18.31 -22.46
N ALA A 3 0.45 -18.82 -21.64
CA ALA A 3 -0.77 -18.10 -21.29
C ALA A 3 -0.40 -16.78 -20.60
N LYS A 4 -0.81 -15.65 -21.20
CA LYS A 4 -0.79 -14.34 -20.55
C LYS A 4 -1.57 -14.47 -19.25
N THR A 5 -0.88 -14.61 -18.13
CA THR A 5 -1.53 -14.91 -16.86
C THR A 5 -2.07 -13.61 -16.30
N THR A 6 -3.28 -13.24 -16.71
CA THR A 6 -4.01 -12.09 -16.16
C THR A 6 -4.27 -12.33 -14.67
N LEU A 7 -3.91 -11.36 -13.82
CA LEU A 7 -4.24 -11.42 -12.40
C LEU A 7 -5.75 -11.45 -12.20
N THR A 8 -6.24 -12.39 -11.38
CA THR A 8 -7.67 -12.50 -11.06
C THR A 8 -8.09 -11.45 -10.02
N ASP A 9 -9.38 -11.10 -9.98
CA ASP A 9 -9.92 -10.17 -8.98
C ASP A 9 -9.65 -10.63 -7.54
N ALA A 10 -9.69 -11.94 -7.31
CA ALA A 10 -9.35 -12.52 -6.01
C ALA A 10 -7.88 -12.25 -5.61
N GLN A 11 -6.97 -12.20 -6.57
CA GLN A 11 -5.55 -11.88 -6.34
C GLN A 11 -5.34 -10.37 -6.14
N ARG A 12 -6.15 -9.56 -6.82
CA ARG A 12 -6.19 -8.09 -6.75
C ARG A 12 -6.91 -7.57 -5.51
N LYS A 13 -7.63 -8.43 -4.79
CA LYS A 13 -8.29 -8.07 -3.55
C LYS A 13 -7.26 -7.87 -2.42
N PRO A 14 -7.23 -6.70 -1.75
CA PRO A 14 -6.35 -6.47 -0.62
C PRO A 14 -6.53 -7.54 0.48
N PRO A 15 -5.45 -8.20 0.93
CA PRO A 15 -5.51 -9.11 2.07
C PRO A 15 -5.97 -8.39 3.35
N LYS A 16 -6.55 -9.12 4.30
CA LYS A 16 -7.01 -8.54 5.58
C LYS A 16 -5.93 -7.71 6.29
N GLY A 17 -4.68 -8.18 6.27
CA GLY A 17 -3.56 -7.44 6.87
C GLY A 17 -3.32 -6.07 6.23
N VAL A 18 -3.53 -5.95 4.92
CA VAL A 18 -3.44 -4.67 4.19
C VAL A 18 -4.56 -3.73 4.64
N ALA A 19 -5.80 -4.23 4.68
CA ALA A 19 -6.95 -3.45 5.12
C ALA A 19 -6.80 -2.96 6.58
N THR A 20 -6.29 -3.81 7.48
CA THR A 20 -6.03 -3.42 8.87
C THR A 20 -5.02 -2.29 8.98
N GLN A 21 -3.92 -2.33 8.20
CA GLN A 21 -2.93 -1.24 8.22
C GLN A 21 -3.51 0.04 7.63
N ALA A 22 -4.24 -0.05 6.51
CA ALA A 22 -4.87 1.11 5.88
C ALA A 22 -5.85 1.83 6.80
N LYS A 23 -6.70 1.08 7.53
CA LYS A 23 -7.60 1.62 8.56
C LYS A 23 -6.82 2.35 9.65
N ARG A 24 -5.77 1.70 10.18
CA ARG A 24 -4.91 2.32 11.19
C ARG A 24 -4.23 3.59 10.67
N GLY A 25 -3.82 3.61 9.40
CA GLY A 25 -3.25 4.80 8.75
C GLY A 25 -4.25 5.95 8.68
N LEU A 26 -5.50 5.67 8.33
CA LEU A 26 -6.59 6.65 8.32
C LEU A 26 -6.85 7.20 9.72
N ASP A 27 -6.95 6.35 10.75
CA ASP A 27 -7.16 6.76 12.14
C ASP A 27 -6.01 7.66 12.65
N LEU A 28 -4.76 7.32 12.31
CA LEU A 28 -3.61 8.13 12.69
C LEU A 28 -3.55 9.45 11.93
N ARG A 29 -3.95 9.46 10.67
CA ARG A 29 -4.04 10.70 9.88
C ARG A 29 -5.10 11.62 10.46
N ASP A 30 -6.27 11.11 10.82
CA ASP A 30 -7.33 11.88 11.46
C ASP A 30 -6.86 12.49 12.79
N LYS A 31 -6.13 11.71 13.60
CA LYS A 31 -5.59 12.17 14.88
C LYS A 31 -4.46 13.20 14.77
N HIS A 32 -3.56 13.04 13.81
CA HIS A 32 -2.31 13.81 13.74
C HIS A 32 -2.28 14.84 12.60
N ASP A 33 -3.32 14.87 11.77
CA ASP A 33 -3.48 15.74 10.60
C ASP A 33 -2.24 15.77 9.68
N ARG A 34 -1.61 14.60 9.48
CA ARG A 34 -0.42 14.45 8.62
C ARG A 34 -0.29 13.06 8.05
N GLY A 35 0.52 12.94 7.00
CA GLY A 35 0.83 11.68 6.32
C GLY A 35 0.02 11.52 5.03
N GLY A 36 0.74 11.35 3.93
CA GLY A 36 0.18 11.12 2.59
C GLY A 36 -0.50 12.36 1.97
N THR A 37 -0.71 12.28 0.66
CA THR A 37 -1.56 13.21 -0.10
C THR A 37 -2.98 12.67 -0.19
N GLU A 38 -3.91 13.43 -0.77
CA GLU A 38 -5.28 12.96 -1.05
C GLU A 38 -5.31 11.64 -1.84
N VAL A 39 -4.33 11.42 -2.73
CA VAL A 39 -4.16 10.16 -3.46
C VAL A 39 -3.90 8.99 -2.50
N GLY A 40 -3.03 9.19 -1.52
CA GLY A 40 -2.75 8.20 -0.48
C GLY A 40 -3.96 7.93 0.41
N VAL A 41 -4.76 8.96 0.72
CA VAL A 41 -6.01 8.81 1.50
C VAL A 41 -7.05 8.01 0.72
N ARG A 42 -7.29 8.37 -0.55
CA ARG A 42 -8.20 7.64 -1.42
C ARG A 42 -7.78 6.18 -1.56
N ARG A 43 -6.47 5.93 -1.70
CA ARG A 43 -5.93 4.57 -1.74
C ARG A 43 -6.18 3.83 -0.44
N ALA A 44 -5.97 4.48 0.70
CA ALA A 44 -6.21 3.88 2.01
C ALA A 44 -7.66 3.45 2.18
N HIS A 45 -8.64 4.25 1.74
CA HIS A 45 -10.05 3.85 1.76
C HIS A 45 -10.31 2.60 0.90
N GLN A 46 -9.84 2.58 -0.36
CA GLN A 46 -9.98 1.40 -1.22
C GLN A 46 -9.36 0.14 -0.60
N LEU A 47 -8.17 0.27 0.00
CA LEU A 47 -7.47 -0.84 0.66
C LEU A 47 -8.21 -1.30 1.94
N ALA A 48 -8.72 -0.36 2.73
CA ALA A 48 -9.49 -0.61 3.94
C ALA A 48 -10.79 -1.37 3.67
N ASP A 49 -11.45 -1.06 2.55
CA ASP A 49 -12.69 -1.70 2.11
C ASP A 49 -12.44 -3.02 1.36
N GLN A 50 -11.17 -3.40 1.18
CA GLN A 50 -10.75 -4.56 0.39
C GLN A 50 -11.32 -4.55 -1.04
N ASN A 51 -11.38 -3.36 -1.65
CA ASN A 51 -11.74 -3.22 -3.05
C ASN A 51 -10.55 -3.63 -3.93
N PRO A 52 -10.77 -4.40 -5.01
CA PRO A 52 -9.69 -4.83 -5.91
C PRO A 52 -8.89 -3.66 -6.48
N VAL A 53 -7.60 -3.89 -6.75
CA VAL A 53 -6.69 -2.92 -7.37
C VAL A 53 -6.47 -3.22 -8.86
N SER A 54 -6.42 -2.15 -9.67
CA SER A 54 -6.11 -2.22 -11.10
C SER A 54 -4.61 -2.49 -11.35
N ASP A 55 -4.21 -2.67 -12.61
CA ASP A 55 -2.77 -2.80 -12.97
C ASP A 55 -1.99 -1.50 -12.72
N GLU A 56 -2.63 -0.37 -12.99
CA GLU A 56 -2.08 0.96 -12.69
C GLU A 56 -1.90 1.13 -11.18
N ASP A 57 -2.93 0.78 -10.40
CA ASP A 57 -2.87 0.80 -8.94
C ASP A 57 -1.70 -0.05 -8.42
N ILE A 58 -1.47 -1.23 -9.01
CA ILE A 58 -0.37 -2.13 -8.62
C ILE A 58 0.98 -1.45 -8.84
N LYS A 59 1.17 -0.79 -9.99
CA LYS A 59 2.40 -0.06 -10.31
C LYS A 59 2.60 1.16 -9.41
N ASP A 60 1.52 1.88 -9.09
CA ASP A 60 1.56 3.04 -8.21
C ASP A 60 1.93 2.68 -6.77
N ILE A 61 1.25 1.67 -6.21
CA ILE A 61 1.52 1.17 -4.87
C ILE A 61 2.96 0.61 -4.79
N TYR A 62 3.41 -0.12 -5.82
CA TYR A 62 4.79 -0.62 -5.90
C TYR A 62 5.82 0.54 -5.94
N SER A 63 5.61 1.51 -6.83
CA SER A 63 6.44 2.71 -6.97
C SER A 63 6.47 3.56 -5.71
N TYR A 64 5.37 3.60 -4.95
CA TYR A 64 5.35 4.23 -3.63
C TYR A 64 6.33 3.53 -2.69
N PHE A 65 6.19 2.22 -2.47
CA PHE A 65 7.04 1.50 -1.53
C PHE A 65 8.52 1.57 -1.92
N ALA A 66 8.85 1.38 -3.20
CA ALA A 66 10.22 1.44 -3.68
C ALA A 66 10.94 2.77 -3.36
N ARG A 67 10.20 3.89 -3.33
CA ARG A 67 10.74 5.22 -3.02
C ARG A 67 10.78 5.55 -1.53
N HIS A 68 9.90 4.94 -0.74
CA HIS A 68 9.68 5.33 0.67
C HIS A 68 10.14 4.26 1.66
N THR A 69 10.77 3.16 1.22
CA THR A 69 11.41 2.19 2.13
C THR A 69 12.44 2.86 3.04
N VAL A 70 13.19 3.85 2.55
CA VAL A 70 14.20 4.60 3.32
C VAL A 70 13.59 5.44 4.45
N ASP A 71 12.30 5.81 4.37
CA ASP A 71 11.63 6.58 5.41
C ASP A 71 11.52 5.80 6.74
N LYS A 72 11.65 4.46 6.67
CA LYS A 72 11.67 3.56 7.83
C LYS A 72 12.76 3.90 8.84
N ASP A 73 13.87 4.47 8.37
CA ASP A 73 15.03 4.83 9.19
C ASP A 73 14.90 6.26 9.78
N GLY A 74 13.82 6.97 9.45
CA GLY A 74 13.55 8.32 9.92
C GLY A 74 13.17 8.40 11.40
N LYS A 75 13.49 9.53 12.04
CA LYS A 75 13.10 9.80 13.43
C LYS A 75 11.58 9.73 13.61
N GLY A 76 11.15 9.05 14.68
CA GLY A 76 9.73 8.93 15.02
C GLY A 76 8.97 7.89 14.20
N TRP A 77 9.66 7.07 13.39
CA TRP A 77 9.05 5.93 12.73
C TRP A 77 8.36 5.01 13.76
N GLY A 78 7.06 4.75 13.57
CA GLY A 78 6.30 3.85 14.44
C GLY A 78 6.17 4.30 15.91
N SER A 79 6.47 5.55 16.24
CA SER A 79 6.30 6.09 17.60
C SER A 79 4.86 5.91 18.08
N ARG A 80 4.68 5.49 19.34
CA ARG A 80 3.37 5.22 19.94
C ARG A 80 2.58 6.51 20.22
N THR A 81 3.29 7.62 20.44
CA THR A 81 2.72 8.91 20.84
C THR A 81 2.76 9.93 19.72
N ASP A 82 3.82 9.93 18.91
CA ASP A 82 4.07 10.91 17.86
C ASP A 82 4.66 10.24 16.60
N PRO A 83 3.88 9.40 15.89
CA PRO A 83 4.35 8.68 14.70
C PRO A 83 4.65 9.64 13.55
N SER A 84 5.82 9.47 12.90
CA SER A 84 6.24 10.34 11.79
C SER A 84 5.21 10.37 10.64
N ALA A 85 5.22 11.46 9.86
CA ALA A 85 4.36 11.57 8.67
C ALA A 85 4.65 10.44 7.65
N GLY A 86 5.91 10.01 7.52
CA GLY A 86 6.32 8.87 6.70
C GLY A 86 5.69 7.56 7.19
N TYR A 87 5.66 7.31 8.50
CA TYR A 87 5.00 6.13 9.05
C TYR A 87 3.49 6.13 8.81
N ILE A 88 2.82 7.28 8.98
CA ILE A 88 1.38 7.39 8.71
C ILE A 88 1.12 7.14 7.22
N ALA A 89 1.90 7.76 6.33
CA ALA A 89 1.81 7.51 4.89
C ALA A 89 2.01 6.02 4.57
N TRP A 90 3.02 5.38 5.15
CA TRP A 90 3.29 3.96 4.96
C TRP A 90 2.08 3.08 5.29
N LEU A 91 1.39 3.40 6.39
CA LEU A 91 0.17 2.71 6.79
C LEU A 91 -1.01 2.98 5.86
N LEU A 92 -1.18 4.22 5.36
CA LEU A 92 -2.21 4.55 4.36
C LEU A 92 -2.08 3.67 3.10
N TRP A 93 -0.85 3.37 2.68
CA TRP A 93 -0.59 2.46 1.57
C TRP A 93 -0.68 0.98 1.93
N GLY A 94 -1.07 0.65 3.17
CA GLY A 94 -1.33 -0.71 3.63
C GLY A 94 -0.15 -1.41 4.33
N GLY A 95 0.91 -0.65 4.61
CA GLY A 95 2.08 -1.08 5.37
C GLY A 95 2.86 -2.25 4.78
N ASP A 96 3.68 -2.91 5.60
CA ASP A 96 4.49 -4.05 5.15
C ASP A 96 3.67 -5.22 4.55
N PRO A 97 2.42 -5.50 4.99
CA PRO A 97 1.56 -6.45 4.30
C PRO A 97 1.31 -6.07 2.83
N ALA A 98 1.11 -4.78 2.54
CA ALA A 98 0.87 -4.30 1.19
C ALA A 98 2.14 -4.30 0.37
N GLU A 99 3.28 -3.91 0.93
CA GLU A 99 4.60 -3.98 0.29
C GLU A 99 4.87 -5.41 -0.24
N ARG A 100 4.68 -6.43 0.62
CA ARG A 100 4.87 -7.84 0.21
C ARG A 100 3.82 -8.33 -0.77
N TRP A 101 2.57 -7.91 -0.61
CA TRP A 101 1.49 -8.32 -1.49
C TRP A 101 1.67 -7.73 -2.90
N ILE A 102 1.94 -6.43 -2.99
CA ILE A 102 2.05 -5.73 -4.25
C ILE A 102 3.28 -6.15 -5.04
N LYS A 103 4.40 -6.40 -4.37
CA LYS A 103 5.60 -6.91 -5.03
C LYS A 103 5.31 -8.20 -5.79
N ARG A 104 4.55 -9.13 -5.19
CA ARG A 104 4.17 -10.39 -5.85
C ARG A 104 3.22 -10.19 -7.04
N LEU A 105 2.31 -9.22 -6.97
CA LEU A 105 1.42 -8.90 -8.09
C LEU A 105 2.21 -8.23 -9.23
N HIS A 106 3.05 -7.26 -8.90
CA HIS A 106 3.92 -6.56 -9.84
C HIS A 106 4.84 -7.53 -10.59
N ASP A 107 5.56 -8.41 -9.87
CA ASP A 107 6.45 -9.41 -10.47
C ASP A 107 5.71 -10.34 -11.45
N ARG A 108 4.41 -10.58 -11.22
CA ARG A 108 3.57 -11.39 -12.13
C ARG A 108 3.10 -10.60 -13.35
N LEU A 109 2.81 -9.31 -13.20
CA LEU A 109 2.49 -8.42 -14.33
C LEU A 109 3.68 -8.28 -15.28
N GLU A 110 4.88 -8.06 -14.75
CA GLU A 110 6.09 -7.94 -15.56
C GLU A 110 6.38 -9.23 -16.34
N LYS A 111 6.25 -10.40 -15.71
CA LYS A 111 6.41 -11.71 -16.38
C LYS A 111 5.35 -12.01 -17.44
N ALA A 112 4.18 -11.38 -17.36
CA ALA A 112 3.12 -11.58 -18.36
C ALA A 112 3.28 -10.64 -19.57
N ASN A 113 4.06 -9.56 -19.42
CA ASN A 113 4.30 -8.55 -20.44
C ASN A 113 5.63 -8.73 -21.20
N GLY A 114 6.55 -9.55 -20.68
CA GLY A 114 7.79 -9.96 -21.34
C GLY A 114 7.66 -11.33 -22.01
#